data_AF-A0A3L6THI3-F1
#
_entry.id   AF-A0A3L6THI3-F1
#
_cell.length_a   1.000
_cell.length_b   1.000
_cell.length_c   1.000
_cell.angle_alpha   90.00
_cell.angle_beta   90.00
_cell.angle_gamma   90.00
#
_symmetry.space_group_name_H-M   'P 1'
#
loop_
_entity.id
_entity.type
_entity.pdbx_description
1 polymer ?
#
loop_
_entity_poly.entity_id
_entity_poly.type
_entity_poly.pdbx_seq_one_letter_code
_entity_poly.pdbx_strand_id
1 'polypeptide(L)'
;MEVERERVRLAAAEGIAAARVAADGGEHAGAARILNSRLREVERSAPGAAGDDPTCEAIKEELRNLSERVGDRPEYQQSGRACLLAGMSSHAQQRASGVELQSPASKTPRAYLTPKMEEMVDLSRETSSRKRGSSQQPEGGSRLDKQIKEDLTDN
;
A
#
# COMPACT_ATOMS: atom_id res chain seq x y z
N MET A 1 -4.51 10.14 11.59
CA MET A 1 -5.57 10.21 10.57
C MET A 1 -5.56 9.02 9.63
N GLU A 2 -4.42 8.63 9.04
CA GLU A 2 -4.34 7.47 8.12
C GLU A 2 -4.83 6.15 8.69
N VAL A 3 -4.46 5.81 9.93
CA VAL A 3 -4.95 4.60 10.62
C VAL A 3 -6.47 4.59 10.72
N GLU A 4 -7.08 5.75 10.94
CA GLU A 4 -8.53 5.85 11.07
C GLU A 4 -9.23 5.73 9.70
N ARG A 5 -8.62 6.27 8.64
CA ARG A 5 -9.10 6.05 7.26
C ARG A 5 -9.08 4.58 6.89
N GLU A 6 -8.01 3.87 7.25
CA GLU A 6 -7.90 2.44 6.97
C GLU A 6 -8.93 1.62 7.77
N ARG A 7 -9.19 1.97 9.04
CA ARG A 7 -10.27 1.35 9.83
C ARG A 7 -11.63 1.55 9.19
N VAL A 8 -11.95 2.76 8.76
CA VAL A 8 -13.20 3.11 8.06
C VAL A 8 -13.35 2.27 6.78
N ARG A 9 -12.29 2.18 5.98
CA ARG A 9 -12.26 1.41 4.74
C ARG A 9 -12.49 -0.09 4.97
N LEU A 10 -11.82 -0.68 5.96
CA LEU A 10 -12.00 -2.08 6.33
C LEU A 10 -13.43 -2.37 6.83
N ALA A 11 -13.95 -1.50 7.70
CA ALA A 11 -15.32 -1.62 8.21
C ALA A 11 -16.37 -1.51 7.08
N ALA A 12 -16.14 -0.64 6.09
CA ALA A 12 -16.98 -0.54 4.90
C ALA A 12 -16.96 -1.83 4.08
N ALA A 13 -15.77 -2.39 3.80
CA ALA A 13 -15.62 -3.63 3.05
C ALA A 13 -16.30 -4.83 3.76
N GLU A 14 -16.17 -4.94 5.07
CA GLU A 14 -16.88 -5.94 5.88
C GLU A 14 -18.40 -5.75 5.83
N GLY A 15 -18.85 -4.49 5.89
CA GLY A 15 -20.25 -4.12 5.72
C GLY A 15 -20.84 -4.55 4.38
N ILE A 16 -20.11 -4.30 3.30
CA ILE A 16 -20.47 -4.70 1.93
C ILE A 16 -20.57 -6.23 1.83
N ALA A 17 -19.61 -6.95 2.41
CA ALA A 17 -19.65 -8.42 2.42
C ALA A 17 -20.86 -8.96 3.19
N ALA A 18 -21.17 -8.39 4.37
CA ALA A 18 -22.33 -8.78 5.17
C ALA A 18 -23.65 -8.46 4.46
N ALA A 19 -23.75 -7.29 3.82
CA ALA A 19 -24.91 -6.92 3.02
C ALA A 19 -25.13 -7.86 1.84
N ARG A 20 -24.06 -8.29 1.16
CA ARG A 20 -24.14 -9.29 0.09
C ARG A 20 -24.69 -10.62 0.59
N VAL A 21 -24.21 -11.12 1.73
CA VAL A 21 -24.71 -12.37 2.34
C VAL A 21 -26.20 -12.28 2.64
N ALA A 22 -26.66 -11.17 3.24
CA ALA A 22 -28.07 -10.94 3.50
C ALA A 22 -28.90 -10.88 2.20
N ALA A 23 -28.42 -10.14 1.19
CA ALA A 23 -29.09 -9.99 -0.10
C ALA A 23 -29.16 -11.29 -0.90
N ASP A 24 -28.08 -12.09 -0.92
CA ASP A 24 -28.04 -13.42 -1.53
C ASP A 24 -29.02 -14.38 -0.81
N GLY A 25 -29.28 -14.17 0.49
CA GLY A 25 -30.32 -14.86 1.26
C GLY A 25 -31.74 -14.34 1.07
N GLY A 26 -31.94 -13.30 0.24
CA GLY A 26 -33.24 -12.68 -0.04
C GLY A 26 -33.65 -11.57 0.94
N GLU A 27 -32.84 -11.25 1.95
CA GLU A 27 -33.11 -10.19 2.92
C GLU A 27 -32.68 -8.80 2.40
N HIS A 28 -33.25 -8.35 1.28
CA HIS A 28 -32.90 -7.08 0.62
C HIS A 28 -33.01 -5.86 1.56
N ALA A 29 -34.11 -5.77 2.31
CA ALA A 29 -34.29 -4.73 3.33
C ALA A 29 -33.29 -4.86 4.51
N GLY A 30 -32.84 -6.07 4.82
CA GLY A 30 -31.78 -6.32 5.81
C GLY A 30 -30.43 -5.82 5.30
N ALA A 31 -30.08 -6.16 4.07
CA ALA A 31 -28.87 -5.73 3.40
C ALA A 31 -28.77 -4.20 3.29
N ALA A 32 -29.86 -3.53 2.90
CA ALA A 32 -29.91 -2.07 2.83
C ALA A 32 -29.71 -1.43 4.21
N ARG A 33 -30.27 -2.02 5.28
CA ARG A 33 -30.06 -1.55 6.67
C ARG A 33 -28.61 -1.70 7.12
N ILE A 34 -27.95 -2.80 6.76
CA ILE A 34 -26.52 -3.01 7.06
C ILE A 34 -25.66 -1.91 6.44
N LEU A 35 -25.85 -1.62 5.15
CA LEU A 35 -25.09 -0.58 4.45
C LEU A 35 -25.37 0.82 5.00
N ASN A 36 -26.63 1.12 5.30
CA ASN A 36 -27.00 2.39 5.92
C ASN A 36 -26.43 2.57 7.33
N SER A 37 -26.33 1.49 8.11
CA SER A 37 -25.66 1.52 9.42
C SER A 37 -24.18 1.86 9.26
N ARG A 38 -23.51 1.21 8.31
CA ARG A 38 -22.10 1.45 8.03
C ARG A 38 -21.85 2.87 7.53
N LEU A 39 -22.71 3.39 6.64
CA LEU A 39 -22.66 4.78 6.20
C LEU A 39 -22.66 5.76 7.40
N ARG A 40 -23.58 5.56 8.36
CA ARG A 40 -23.65 6.39 9.57
C ARG A 40 -22.43 6.25 10.48
N GLU A 41 -21.77 5.09 10.48
CA GLU A 41 -20.51 4.89 11.20
C GLU A 41 -19.36 5.63 10.52
N VAL A 42 -19.28 5.60 9.17
CA VAL A 42 -18.32 6.40 8.41
C VAL A 42 -18.52 7.89 8.67
N GLU A 43 -19.75 8.38 8.60
CA GLU A 43 -20.09 9.80 8.87
C GLU A 43 -19.71 10.24 10.29
N ARG A 44 -19.75 9.33 11.28
CA ARG A 44 -19.36 9.61 12.67
C ARG A 44 -17.87 9.41 12.95
N SER A 45 -17.14 8.77 12.04
CA SER A 45 -15.69 8.57 12.19
C SER A 45 -14.94 9.89 12.09
N ALA A 46 -13.76 9.98 12.70
CA ALA A 46 -12.95 11.20 12.64
C ALA A 46 -12.68 11.71 11.21
N PRO A 47 -12.25 10.86 10.24
CA PRO A 47 -12.03 11.33 8.86
C PRO A 47 -13.35 11.62 8.11
N GLY A 48 -14.45 10.94 8.42
CA GLY A 48 -15.74 11.20 7.77
C GLY A 48 -16.46 12.45 8.29
N ALA A 49 -16.25 12.81 9.55
CA ALA A 49 -16.79 14.01 10.18
C ALA A 49 -16.02 15.28 9.82
N ALA A 50 -14.73 15.16 9.47
CA ALA A 50 -13.91 16.28 9.01
C ALA A 50 -14.40 16.85 7.66
N GLY A 51 -15.04 16.02 6.82
CA GLY A 51 -15.71 16.43 5.58
C GLY A 51 -14.78 16.87 4.45
N ASP A 52 -13.47 16.72 4.63
CA ASP A 52 -12.41 17.11 3.69
C ASP A 52 -11.61 15.89 3.18
N ASP A 53 -11.92 14.68 3.66
CA ASP A 53 -11.23 13.46 3.27
C ASP A 53 -11.86 12.82 2.02
N PRO A 54 -11.21 12.89 0.84
CA PRO A 54 -11.78 12.39 -0.41
C PRO A 54 -12.02 10.88 -0.38
N THR A 55 -11.24 10.13 0.40
CA THR A 55 -11.44 8.68 0.56
C THR A 55 -12.72 8.39 1.33
N CYS A 56 -12.97 9.07 2.45
CA CYS A 56 -14.23 8.90 3.18
C CYS A 56 -15.45 9.38 2.39
N GLU A 57 -15.35 10.47 1.61
CA GLU A 57 -16.45 10.90 0.73
C GLU A 57 -16.80 9.83 -0.31
N ALA A 58 -15.79 9.27 -0.98
CA ALA A 58 -16.00 8.19 -1.96
C ALA A 58 -16.66 6.95 -1.32
N ILE A 59 -16.22 6.55 -0.11
CA ILE A 59 -16.83 5.44 0.63
C ILE A 59 -18.29 5.75 0.98
N LYS A 60 -18.60 6.98 1.41
CA LYS A 60 -19.99 7.36 1.73
C LYS A 60 -20.89 7.28 0.51
N GLU A 61 -20.43 7.78 -0.64
CA GLU A 61 -21.16 7.70 -1.89
C GLU A 61 -21.38 6.24 -2.34
N GLU A 62 -20.34 5.41 -2.27
CA GLU A 62 -20.43 3.98 -2.60
C GLU A 62 -21.44 3.26 -1.72
N LEU A 63 -21.40 3.45 -0.40
CA LEU A 63 -22.35 2.83 0.53
C LEU A 63 -23.79 3.27 0.27
N ARG A 64 -24.03 4.54 -0.08
CA ARG A 64 -25.37 5.03 -0.48
C ARG A 64 -25.86 4.32 -1.73
N ASN A 65 -25.05 4.32 -2.78
CA ASN A 65 -25.39 3.71 -4.08
C ASN A 65 -25.67 2.21 -3.94
N LEU A 66 -24.83 1.48 -3.19
CA LEU A 66 -25.03 0.07 -2.92
C LEU A 66 -26.29 -0.19 -2.07
N SER A 67 -26.63 0.71 -1.14
CA SER A 67 -27.83 0.57 -0.31
C SER A 67 -29.14 0.70 -1.10
N GLU A 68 -29.15 1.56 -2.13
CA GLU A 68 -30.28 1.70 -3.05
C GLU A 68 -30.43 0.42 -3.87
N ARG A 69 -29.36 -0.01 -4.52
CA ARG A 69 -29.37 -1.19 -5.41
C ARG A 69 -29.68 -2.51 -4.72
N VAL A 70 -29.33 -2.65 -3.45
CA VAL A 70 -29.55 -3.89 -2.68
C VAL A 70 -30.93 -3.93 -2.03
N GLY A 71 -31.60 -2.78 -1.89
CA GLY A 71 -32.90 -2.65 -1.24
C GLY A 71 -34.06 -3.21 -2.06
N ASP A 72 -33.89 -3.31 -3.38
CA ASP A 72 -34.86 -3.85 -4.32
C ASP A 72 -34.35 -5.16 -4.96
N ARG A 73 -35.20 -6.19 -4.99
CA ARG A 73 -34.83 -7.52 -5.50
C ARG A 73 -34.50 -7.51 -7.00
N PRO A 74 -35.37 -7.00 -7.90
CA PRO A 74 -35.04 -6.95 -9.32
C PRO A 74 -33.76 -6.14 -9.59
N GLU A 75 -33.57 -5.00 -8.92
CA GLU A 75 -32.35 -4.20 -9.09
C GLU A 75 -31.09 -4.92 -8.61
N TYR A 76 -31.17 -5.62 -7.46
CA TYR A 76 -30.08 -6.43 -6.94
C TYR A 76 -29.65 -7.51 -7.92
N GLN A 77 -30.61 -8.22 -8.52
CA GLN A 77 -30.36 -9.28 -9.48
C GLN A 77 -29.81 -8.76 -10.80
N GLN A 78 -30.31 -7.61 -11.27
CA GLN A 78 -29.91 -7.03 -12.54
C GLN A 78 -28.51 -6.42 -12.49
N SER A 79 -28.18 -5.66 -11.43
CA SER A 79 -26.90 -4.95 -11.33
C SER A 79 -26.29 -4.92 -9.94
N GLY A 80 -27.11 -4.90 -8.88
CA GLY A 80 -26.63 -4.68 -7.52
C GLY A 80 -25.61 -5.73 -7.05
N ARG A 81 -25.80 -7.01 -7.42
CA ARG A 81 -24.86 -8.09 -7.07
C ARG A 81 -23.48 -7.89 -7.69
N ALA A 82 -23.41 -7.47 -8.95
CA ALA A 82 -22.15 -7.17 -9.61
C ALA A 82 -21.48 -5.93 -8.99
N CYS A 83 -22.25 -4.89 -8.66
CA CYS A 83 -21.74 -3.71 -7.97
C CYS A 83 -21.17 -4.02 -6.58
N LEU A 84 -21.85 -4.86 -5.77
CA LEU A 84 -21.35 -5.31 -4.47
C LEU A 84 -20.03 -6.07 -4.60
N LEU A 85 -19.94 -6.99 -5.57
CA LEU A 85 -18.70 -7.72 -5.83
C LEU A 85 -17.56 -6.80 -6.31
N ALA A 86 -17.89 -5.79 -7.13
CA ALA A 86 -16.92 -4.78 -7.57
C ALA A 86 -16.40 -3.96 -6.38
N GLY A 87 -17.27 -3.47 -5.49
CA GLY A 87 -16.85 -2.75 -4.28
C GLY A 87 -15.95 -3.59 -3.38
N MET A 88 -16.29 -4.87 -3.17
CA MET A 88 -15.43 -5.80 -2.45
C MET A 88 -14.05 -5.97 -3.10
N SER A 89 -14.00 -6.12 -4.43
CA SER A 89 -12.75 -6.27 -5.18
C SER A 89 -11.90 -5.01 -5.11
N SER A 90 -12.51 -3.83 -5.26
CA SER A 90 -11.83 -2.53 -5.16
C SER A 90 -11.15 -2.38 -3.80
N HIS A 91 -11.86 -2.69 -2.70
CA HIS A 91 -11.26 -2.64 -1.37
C HIS A 91 -10.17 -3.72 -1.16
N ALA A 92 -10.30 -4.91 -1.73
CA ALA A 92 -9.23 -5.91 -1.64
C ALA A 92 -7.96 -5.46 -2.37
N GLN A 93 -8.12 -4.83 -3.54
CA GLN A 93 -7.02 -4.34 -4.38
C GLN A 93 -6.37 -3.06 -3.83
N GLN A 94 -7.11 -2.22 -3.11
CA GLN A 94 -6.54 -1.06 -2.41
C GLN A 94 -5.44 -1.46 -1.41
N ARG A 95 -5.45 -2.70 -0.90
CA ARG A 95 -4.36 -3.26 -0.09
C ARG A 95 -3.16 -3.76 -0.90
N ALA A 96 -3.39 -4.17 -2.16
CA ALA A 96 -2.36 -4.67 -3.06
C ALA A 96 -1.55 -3.51 -3.68
N SER A 97 -2.15 -2.32 -3.76
CA SER A 97 -1.47 -1.09 -4.15
C SER A 97 -0.73 -0.49 -2.96
N GLY A 98 0.46 -1.00 -2.66
CA GLY A 98 1.51 -0.16 -2.03
C GLY A 98 1.98 0.98 -2.96
N VAL A 99 1.21 1.31 -4.00
CA VAL A 99 1.63 2.03 -5.20
C VAL A 99 0.76 3.28 -5.34
N GLU A 100 1.41 4.41 -5.04
CA GLU A 100 1.21 5.72 -5.63
C GLU A 100 -0.12 5.94 -6.37
N LEU A 101 -1.01 6.72 -5.74
CA LEU A 101 -1.83 7.64 -6.54
C LEU A 101 -0.84 8.68 -7.10
N GLN A 102 -0.34 8.41 -8.30
CA GLN A 102 0.47 9.37 -9.05
C GLN A 102 -0.29 10.69 -9.11
N SER A 103 0.28 11.71 -8.48
CA SER A 103 -0.09 13.09 -8.75
C SER A 103 0.20 13.35 -10.23
N PRO A 104 -0.72 13.93 -11.03
CA PRO A 104 -0.49 14.17 -12.47
C PRO A 104 0.65 15.16 -12.76
N ALA A 105 1.34 15.66 -11.73
CA ALA A 105 2.41 16.64 -11.82
C ALA A 105 3.84 16.04 -11.90
N SER A 106 4.08 14.77 -11.57
CA SER A 106 5.44 14.20 -11.60
C SER A 106 5.70 13.39 -12.88
N LYS A 107 6.44 13.98 -13.83
CA LYS A 107 6.79 13.37 -15.13
C LYS A 107 7.96 12.37 -15.10
N THR A 108 8.41 11.97 -13.92
CA THR A 108 9.54 11.04 -13.79
C THR A 108 9.11 9.80 -12.99
N PRO A 109 9.28 8.58 -13.53
CA PRO A 109 9.00 7.37 -12.79
C PRO A 109 9.95 7.31 -11.59
N ARG A 110 9.41 7.25 -10.37
CA ARG A 110 10.21 7.05 -9.17
C ARG A 110 10.74 5.62 -9.18
N ALA A 111 12.06 5.47 -9.04
CA ALA A 111 12.71 4.16 -8.97
C ALA A 111 12.37 3.39 -7.67
N TYR A 112 11.92 4.10 -6.64
CA TYR A 112 11.59 3.53 -5.33
C TYR A 112 10.19 3.93 -4.86
N LEU A 113 9.47 2.94 -4.34
CA LEU A 113 8.04 2.99 -4.01
C LEU A 113 7.70 3.93 -2.84
N THR A 114 8.64 4.17 -1.92
CA THR A 114 8.43 5.07 -0.78
C THR A 114 9.63 5.99 -0.58
N PRO A 115 9.44 7.22 -0.04
CA PRO A 115 10.54 8.12 0.31
C PRO A 115 11.56 7.47 1.27
N LYS A 116 11.10 6.58 2.17
CA LYS A 116 11.99 5.89 3.10
C LYS A 116 12.92 4.90 2.41
N MET A 117 12.45 4.21 1.37
CA MET A 117 13.31 3.33 0.57
C MET A 117 14.38 4.12 -0.16
N GLU A 118 14.07 5.32 -0.63
CA GLU A 118 15.02 6.24 -1.27
C GLU A 118 16.10 6.70 -0.27
N GLU A 119 15.69 7.15 0.92
CA GLU A 119 16.60 7.52 2.01
C GLU A 119 17.55 6.37 2.40
N MET A 120 17.04 5.15 2.47
CA MET A 120 17.84 3.96 2.78
C MET A 120 18.89 3.64 1.71
N VAL A 121 18.59 3.94 0.44
CA VAL A 121 19.54 3.77 -0.67
C VAL A 121 20.63 4.83 -0.60
N ASP A 122 20.28 6.07 -0.27
CA ASP A 122 21.25 7.15 -0.11
C ASP A 122 22.20 6.87 1.06
N LEU A 123 21.66 6.43 2.20
CA LEU A 123 22.45 5.96 3.35
C LEU A 123 23.38 4.80 2.97
N SER A 124 22.90 3.86 2.15
CA SER A 124 23.71 2.73 1.66
C SER A 124 24.85 3.18 0.73
N ARG A 125 24.60 4.18 -0.13
CA ARG A 125 25.61 4.77 -1.01
C ARG A 125 26.69 5.51 -0.22
N GLU A 126 26.30 6.29 0.78
CA GLU A 126 27.22 7.00 1.68
C GLU A 126 28.05 6.05 2.55
N THR A 127 27.44 5.01 3.08
CA THR A 127 28.16 4.01 3.91
C THR A 127 29.13 3.19 3.05
N SER A 128 28.75 2.86 1.83
CA SER A 128 29.61 2.15 0.87
C SER A 128 30.78 3.01 0.37
N SER A 129 30.58 4.30 0.15
CA SER A 129 31.67 5.21 -0.25
C SER A 129 32.65 5.45 0.90
N ARG A 130 32.18 5.58 2.15
CA ARG A 130 33.05 5.64 3.34
C ARG A 130 33.86 4.35 3.53
N LYS A 131 33.27 3.18 3.27
CA LYS A 131 33.99 1.89 3.35
C LYS A 131 35.10 1.77 2.29
N ARG A 132 34.89 2.30 1.08
CA ARG A 132 35.91 2.32 0.02
C ARG A 132 37.05 3.31 0.27
N GLY A 133 36.78 4.41 0.99
CA GLY A 133 37.81 5.38 1.40
C GLY A 133 38.75 4.88 2.49
N SER A 134 38.37 3.86 3.25
CA SER A 134 39.21 3.27 4.32
C SER A 134 40.19 2.20 3.82
N SER A 135 40.16 1.83 2.54
CA SER A 135 41.00 0.75 1.98
C SER A 135 42.16 1.21 1.09
N GLN A 136 42.62 2.47 1.19
CA GLN A 136 43.80 2.95 0.46
C GLN A 136 45.06 3.16 1.35
N GLN A 137 45.87 2.08 1.42
CA GLN A 137 47.37 2.00 1.45
C GLN A 137 48.17 2.48 2.69
N PRO A 138 49.50 2.15 2.83
CA PRO A 138 50.45 1.34 2.01
C PRO A 138 51.26 0.29 2.86
N GLU A 139 52.06 -0.64 2.32
CA GLU A 139 53.50 -0.50 1.97
C GLU A 139 54.08 -1.91 1.72
N GLY A 140 55.09 -2.02 0.84
CA GLY A 140 55.97 -3.20 0.84
C GLY A 140 56.28 -3.83 -0.52
N GLY A 141 56.79 -3.04 -1.47
CA GLY A 141 57.29 -3.59 -2.73
C GLY A 141 58.56 -2.89 -3.21
N SER A 142 59.72 -3.54 -2.98
CA SER A 142 60.92 -3.56 -3.84
C SER A 142 62.23 -3.45 -3.04
N ARG A 143 62.84 -4.59 -2.74
CA ARG A 143 64.30 -4.73 -2.77
C ARG A 143 64.66 -6.16 -3.16
N LEU A 144 64.50 -6.42 -4.46
CA LEU A 144 65.08 -7.55 -5.14
C LEU A 144 66.61 -7.54 -4.97
N ASP A 145 67.14 -8.74 -4.73
CA ASP A 145 68.43 -9.22 -5.21
C ASP A 145 69.69 -8.41 -4.84
N LYS A 146 70.38 -8.89 -3.81
CA LYS A 146 71.86 -9.07 -3.76
C LYS A 146 72.28 -9.62 -2.40
N GLN A 147 71.91 -10.87 -2.12
CA GLN A 147 72.62 -11.67 -1.11
C GLN A 147 72.45 -13.16 -1.43
N ILE A 148 72.81 -13.56 -2.64
CA ILE A 148 73.10 -14.95 -3.00
C ILE A 148 74.44 -14.93 -3.72
N LYS A 149 75.48 -14.67 -2.94
CA LYS A 149 76.87 -15.00 -3.25
C LYS A 149 77.55 -15.12 -1.90
N GLU A 150 78.21 -16.26 -1.66
CA GLU A 150 78.65 -16.77 -0.35
C GLU A 150 77.44 -17.38 0.38
N ASP A 151 77.24 -18.69 0.48
CA ASP A 151 78.22 -19.76 0.54
C ASP A 151 77.50 -21.14 0.50
N LEU A 152 78.19 -22.17 -0.04
CA LEU A 152 77.85 -23.61 -0.10
C LEU A 152 76.72 -24.06 -1.05
N THR A 153 76.86 -24.98 -2.01
CA THR A 153 77.77 -26.14 -2.25
C THR A 153 77.59 -26.54 -3.72
N ASP A 154 78.62 -26.74 -4.55
CA ASP A 154 79.40 -27.99 -4.60
C ASP A 154 80.80 -27.78 -5.21
N ASN A 155 81.78 -28.42 -4.56
CA ASN A 155 83.11 -28.81 -5.05
C ASN A 155 84.19 -27.73 -5.19
#